data_AF-A0A8H6FN85-F1
#
_entry.id   AF-A0A8H6FN85-F1
#
_cell.length_a   1.000
_cell.length_b   1.000
_cell.length_c   1.000
_cell.angle_alpha   90.00
_cell.angle_beta   90.00
_cell.angle_gamma   90.00
#
_symmetry.space_group_name_H-M   'P 1'
#
loop_
_entity.id
_entity.type
_entity.pdbx_description
1 polymer ?
#
loop_
_entity_poly.entity_id
_entity_poly.type
_entity_poly.pdbx_seq_one_letter_code
_entity_poly.pdbx_strand_id
1 'polypeptide(L)'
;MLCSPISWPSRSLILFVSLSFTTTVLGVNKERSLSELSSATNVTAAIPFYSLPTTYPLSLTPQNPTIENQIRNTLAHYPLAIDGKNFAALDLVFTQHVVANYSEPLGVLTGLPAVVSALESSLSPVGTQHAFSTQVIEILAGEVEARTYYTASHFGQGDYYGQVLYAYGQYQDD
;
A
#
# COMPACT_ATOMS: atom_id res chain seq x y z
N MET A 1 -34.65 -10.03 -9.74
CA MET A 1 -33.73 -11.18 -9.63
C MET A 1 -32.54 -10.70 -8.82
N LEU A 2 -32.25 -11.38 -7.73
CA LEU A 2 -31.47 -10.90 -6.58
C LEU A 2 -29.97 -10.89 -6.88
N CYS A 3 -29.29 -9.79 -6.53
CA CYS A 3 -27.90 -9.80 -6.09
C CYS A 3 -27.80 -8.91 -4.85
N SER A 4 -27.37 -9.52 -3.75
CA SER A 4 -27.30 -8.93 -2.41
C SER A 4 -26.36 -7.72 -2.37
N PRO A 5 -26.71 -6.64 -1.65
CA PRO A 5 -25.79 -5.55 -1.38
C PRO A 5 -24.75 -5.99 -0.35
N ILE A 6 -23.50 -5.58 -0.55
CA ILE A 6 -22.47 -5.59 0.49
C ILE A 6 -23.04 -4.80 1.67
N SER A 7 -23.36 -5.51 2.77
CA SER A 7 -23.99 -4.90 3.94
C SER A 7 -22.96 -4.08 4.69
N TRP A 8 -23.13 -2.75 4.68
CA TRP A 8 -22.49 -1.87 5.64
C TRP A 8 -23.22 -2.02 6.98
N PRO A 9 -22.58 -2.54 8.04
CA PRO A 9 -23.24 -2.64 9.33
C PRO A 9 -23.43 -1.23 9.89
N SER A 10 -24.66 -0.97 10.31
CA SER A 10 -25.03 0.23 11.05
C SER A 10 -24.16 0.35 12.31
N ARG A 11 -23.49 1.49 12.46
CA ARG A 11 -22.58 1.92 13.53
C ARG A 11 -21.11 1.55 13.28
N SER A 12 -20.32 2.59 12.93
CA SER A 12 -18.85 2.62 12.86
C SER A 12 -18.22 1.30 12.44
N LEU A 13 -18.27 0.99 11.14
CA LEU A 13 -17.48 -0.10 10.58
C LEU A 13 -16.04 0.39 10.39
N ILE A 14 -15.10 -0.29 11.04
CA ILE A 14 -13.68 -0.22 10.72
C ILE A 14 -13.46 -1.29 9.64
N LEU A 15 -13.20 -0.86 8.40
CA LEU A 15 -12.84 -1.77 7.31
C LEU A 15 -11.32 -1.72 7.17
N PHE A 16 -10.70 -2.88 7.28
CA PHE A 16 -9.26 -3.02 7.38
C PHE A 16 -8.70 -3.53 6.05
N VAL A 17 -7.78 -2.80 5.44
CA VAL A 17 -7.13 -3.17 4.18
C VAL A 17 -5.63 -3.35 4.47
N SER A 18 -4.93 -4.27 3.79
CA SER A 18 -3.47 -4.36 3.85
C SER A 18 -2.95 -4.44 2.44
N LEU A 19 -1.81 -3.79 2.15
CA LEU A 19 -1.20 -3.77 0.82
C LEU A 19 0.28 -4.15 0.87
N SER A 20 0.79 -4.62 -0.26
CA SER A 20 2.21 -4.77 -0.59
C SER A 20 2.41 -4.45 -2.07
N PHE A 21 3.50 -3.76 -2.44
CA PHE A 21 3.85 -3.36 -3.82
C PHE A 21 5.28 -3.74 -4.21
N THR A 22 5.54 -4.24 -5.44
CA THR A 22 6.91 -4.56 -5.92
C THR A 22 7.45 -3.64 -7.03
N THR A 23 8.71 -3.20 -6.92
CA THR A 23 9.46 -2.31 -7.82
C THR A 23 10.88 -2.84 -8.07
N THR A 24 11.06 -3.69 -9.08
CA THR A 24 12.40 -4.16 -9.48
C THR A 24 13.22 -3.06 -10.19
N VAL A 25 14.43 -2.76 -9.71
CA VAL A 25 15.44 -1.96 -10.43
C VAL A 25 16.69 -2.81 -10.72
N LEU A 26 17.12 -2.84 -11.99
CA LEU A 26 18.22 -3.68 -12.48
C LEU A 26 19.63 -3.11 -12.20
N GLY A 27 20.45 -3.88 -11.48
CA GLY A 27 21.85 -4.22 -11.84
C GLY A 27 23.02 -3.37 -11.30
N VAL A 28 23.90 -4.00 -10.49
CA VAL A 28 25.32 -4.36 -10.77
C VAL A 28 25.98 -5.03 -9.54
N ASN A 29 26.77 -6.08 -9.80
CA ASN A 29 27.40 -7.06 -8.89
C ASN A 29 28.23 -6.52 -7.69
N LYS A 30 28.12 -7.16 -6.52
CA LYS A 30 29.18 -7.99 -5.86
C LYS A 30 28.68 -8.62 -4.54
N GLU A 31 28.99 -9.91 -4.38
CA GLU A 31 28.46 -10.88 -3.40
C GLU A 31 28.61 -10.54 -1.91
N ARG A 32 27.60 -10.90 -1.11
CA ARG A 32 27.77 -11.20 0.32
C ARG A 32 26.94 -12.43 0.74
N SER A 33 27.59 -13.30 1.52
CA SER A 33 27.22 -14.66 1.91
C SER A 33 25.80 -14.86 2.45
N LEU A 34 25.20 -15.93 1.93
CA LEU A 34 23.87 -16.48 2.12
C LEU A 34 23.84 -17.42 3.34
N SER A 35 22.98 -17.20 4.33
CA SER A 35 22.40 -18.32 5.09
C SER A 35 21.15 -18.01 5.92
N GLU A 36 20.75 -16.77 6.18
CA GLU A 36 19.53 -16.52 7.00
C GLU A 36 18.65 -15.31 6.58
N LEU A 37 18.89 -14.70 5.41
CA LEU A 37 18.05 -13.59 4.89
C LEU A 37 17.13 -14.04 3.75
N SER A 38 16.63 -15.27 3.84
CA SER A 38 15.69 -15.87 2.89
C SER A 38 14.37 -16.13 3.61
N SER A 39 13.63 -15.07 3.90
CA SER A 39 12.19 -15.17 3.85
C SER A 39 11.75 -14.24 2.74
N ALA A 40 11.77 -14.77 1.51
CA ALA A 40 11.03 -14.17 0.41
C ALA A 40 9.63 -13.81 0.93
N THR A 41 9.33 -12.52 0.96
CA THR A 41 8.01 -12.02 1.33
C THR A 41 7.04 -12.64 0.33
N ASN A 42 6.24 -13.61 0.78
CA ASN A 42 5.22 -14.23 -0.05
C ASN A 42 4.16 -13.15 -0.33
N VAL A 43 4.33 -12.41 -1.43
CA VAL A 43 3.42 -11.34 -1.92
C VAL A 43 1.97 -11.83 -2.10
N THR A 44 1.76 -13.15 -2.06
CA THR A 44 0.47 -13.83 -2.17
C THR A 44 -0.35 -13.86 -0.88
N ALA A 45 0.25 -13.71 0.29
CA ALA A 45 -0.49 -13.76 1.56
C ALA A 45 -0.84 -12.34 2.03
N ALA A 46 -2.14 -12.05 2.12
CA ALA A 46 -2.66 -10.85 2.78
C ALA A 46 -2.05 -10.70 4.18
N ILE A 47 -1.42 -9.56 4.46
CA ILE A 47 -0.90 -9.27 5.80
C ILE A 47 -2.10 -8.85 6.67
N PRO A 48 -2.33 -9.48 7.84
CA PRO A 48 -3.39 -9.02 8.73
C PRO A 48 -3.15 -7.56 9.16
N PHE A 49 -4.20 -6.75 9.17
CA PHE A 49 -4.09 -5.32 9.49
C PHE A 49 -3.50 -5.01 10.88
N TYR A 50 -3.66 -5.93 11.82
CA TYR A 50 -3.14 -5.83 13.19
C TYR A 50 -1.72 -6.37 13.32
N SER A 51 -1.19 -7.01 12.27
CA SER A 51 0.20 -7.45 12.26
C SER A 51 1.09 -6.22 12.27
N LEU A 52 2.03 -6.22 13.20
CA LEU A 52 3.13 -5.26 13.19
C LEU A 52 4.22 -5.77 12.23
N PRO A 53 4.99 -4.89 11.59
CA PRO A 53 6.20 -5.26 10.87
C PRO A 53 7.15 -5.94 11.85
N THR A 54 7.33 -7.26 11.67
CA THR A 54 8.26 -8.08 12.48
C THR A 54 9.64 -8.14 11.84
N THR A 55 9.74 -7.81 10.56
CA THR A 55 10.97 -7.61 9.81
C THR A 55 11.22 -6.11 9.65
N TYR A 56 12.32 -5.62 10.21
CA TYR A 56 12.81 -4.26 10.09
C TYR A 56 14.34 -4.28 10.23
N PRO A 57 15.07 -3.27 9.75
CA PRO A 57 16.52 -3.37 9.68
C PRO A 57 17.04 -3.25 11.11
N LEU A 58 17.76 -4.28 11.54
CA LEU A 58 18.55 -4.22 12.77
C LEU A 58 19.78 -3.31 12.62
N SER A 59 20.06 -2.88 11.39
CA SER A 59 21.20 -2.06 11.03
C SER A 59 20.77 -0.60 10.86
N LEU A 60 21.16 0.25 11.81
CA LEU A 60 21.03 1.72 11.72
C LEU A 60 22.12 2.34 10.82
N THR A 61 22.73 1.54 9.93
CA THR A 61 23.78 2.07 9.05
C THR A 61 23.15 3.13 8.15
N PRO A 62 23.72 4.35 8.06
CA PRO A 62 23.17 5.39 7.21
C PRO A 62 23.05 4.89 5.77
N GLN A 63 21.82 4.85 5.27
CA GLN A 63 21.55 4.54 3.87
C GLN A 63 21.76 5.79 3.01
N ASN A 64 21.61 5.67 1.69
CA ASN A 64 21.70 6.83 0.81
C ASN A 64 20.50 7.77 1.06
N PRO A 65 20.70 8.94 1.69
CA PRO A 65 19.59 9.79 2.13
C PRO A 65 18.84 10.43 0.96
N THR A 66 19.49 10.55 -0.21
CA THR A 66 18.85 11.06 -1.42
C THR A 66 17.83 10.04 -1.93
N ILE A 67 18.23 8.77 -2.05
CA ILE A 67 17.33 7.68 -2.49
C ILE A 67 16.19 7.50 -1.49
N GLU A 68 16.50 7.50 -0.20
CA GLU A 68 15.51 7.39 0.87
C GLU A 68 14.46 8.50 0.80
N ASN A 69 14.87 9.76 0.57
CA ASN A 69 13.94 10.87 0.41
C ASN A 69 13.14 10.80 -0.90
N GLN A 70 13.71 10.27 -1.98
CA GLN A 70 12.97 10.01 -3.22
C GLN A 70 11.84 9.01 -2.98
N ILE A 71 12.13 7.91 -2.27
CA ILE A 71 11.13 6.89 -1.91
C ILE A 71 10.03 7.49 -1.03
N ARG A 72 10.40 8.25 0.01
CA ARG A 72 9.40 8.96 0.83
C ARG A 72 8.51 9.88 0.02
N ASN A 73 9.11 10.61 -0.91
CA ASN A 73 8.36 11.50 -1.80
C ASN A 73 7.41 10.70 -2.71
N THR A 74 7.87 9.59 -3.30
CA THR A 74 7.02 8.68 -4.08
C THR A 74 5.84 8.16 -3.25
N LEU A 75 6.09 7.66 -2.05
CA LEU A 75 5.05 7.17 -1.14
C LEU A 75 4.05 8.28 -0.75
N ALA A 76 4.51 9.52 -0.60
CA ALA A 76 3.64 10.65 -0.29
C ALA A 76 2.69 11.05 -1.43
N HIS A 77 2.99 10.67 -2.69
CA HIS A 77 2.10 10.95 -3.82
C HIS A 77 0.85 10.05 -3.81
N TYR A 78 0.95 8.83 -3.30
CA TYR A 78 -0.18 7.88 -3.26
C TYR A 78 -1.43 8.45 -2.56
N PRO A 79 -1.38 8.88 -1.28
CA PRO A 79 -2.56 9.41 -0.60
C PRO A 79 -3.13 10.63 -1.34
N LEU A 80 -2.28 11.53 -1.82
CA LEU A 80 -2.71 12.72 -2.57
C LEU A 80 -3.41 12.36 -3.89
N ALA A 81 -2.92 11.36 -4.61
CA ALA A 81 -3.52 10.89 -5.85
C ALA A 81 -4.93 10.33 -5.63
N ILE A 82 -5.10 9.42 -4.66
CA ILE A 82 -6.38 8.76 -4.43
C ILE A 82 -7.39 9.66 -3.69
N ASP A 83 -6.93 10.51 -2.78
CA ASP A 83 -7.80 11.44 -2.05
C ASP A 83 -8.31 12.55 -2.96
N GLY A 84 -7.44 13.06 -3.84
CA GLY A 84 -7.81 14.03 -4.86
C GLY A 84 -8.54 13.44 -6.07
N LYS A 85 -8.77 12.11 -6.11
CA LYS A 85 -9.31 11.37 -7.27
C LYS A 85 -8.52 11.60 -8.56
N ASN A 86 -7.24 11.96 -8.45
CA ASN A 86 -6.34 12.11 -9.59
C ASN A 86 -5.65 10.76 -9.86
N PHE A 87 -6.43 9.77 -10.29
CA PHE A 87 -5.93 8.41 -10.48
C PHE A 87 -4.88 8.29 -11.58
N ALA A 88 -4.81 9.26 -12.51
CA ALA A 88 -3.74 9.33 -13.50
C ALA A 88 -2.36 9.48 -12.84
N ALA A 89 -2.26 10.21 -11.72
CA ALA A 89 -1.00 10.40 -10.99
C ALA A 89 -0.48 9.16 -10.26
N LEU A 90 -1.21 8.04 -10.29
CA LEU A 90 -0.73 6.76 -9.78
C LEU A 90 0.43 6.20 -10.61
N ASP A 91 0.67 6.71 -11.82
CA ASP A 91 1.86 6.42 -12.63
C ASP A 91 3.18 6.94 -12.01
N LEU A 92 3.10 7.92 -11.10
CA LEU A 92 4.23 8.43 -10.32
C LEU A 92 4.58 7.53 -9.14
N VAL A 93 3.67 6.64 -8.74
CA VAL A 93 3.80 5.76 -7.57
C VAL A 93 4.09 4.33 -7.99
N PHE A 94 3.38 3.83 -9.01
CA PHE A 94 3.43 2.44 -9.41
C PHE A 94 4.16 2.22 -10.72
N THR A 95 4.84 1.08 -10.80
CA THR A 95 5.32 0.55 -12.08
C THR A 95 4.14 0.03 -12.92
N GLN A 96 4.35 -0.09 -14.23
CA GLN A 96 3.34 -0.67 -15.13
C GLN A 96 2.99 -2.13 -14.79
N HIS A 97 3.90 -2.84 -14.11
CA HIS A 97 3.79 -4.25 -13.76
C HIS A 97 3.49 -4.46 -12.27
N VAL A 98 3.03 -3.43 -11.57
CA VAL A 98 2.71 -3.50 -10.13
C VAL A 98 1.83 -4.71 -9.81
N VAL A 99 2.14 -5.40 -8.73
CA VAL A 99 1.25 -6.38 -8.10
C VAL A 99 0.85 -5.77 -6.77
N ALA A 100 -0.46 -5.58 -6.57
CA ALA A 100 -1.00 -4.95 -5.38
C ALA A 100 -1.99 -5.92 -4.72
N ASN A 101 -1.63 -6.42 -3.54
CA ASN A 101 -2.48 -7.32 -2.77
C ASN A 101 -3.28 -6.52 -1.74
N TYR A 102 -4.50 -6.11 -2.08
CA TYR A 102 -5.37 -5.33 -1.20
C TYR A 102 -6.13 -6.18 -0.16
N SER A 103 -5.96 -7.51 -0.17
CA SER A 103 -6.83 -8.45 0.55
C SER A 103 -8.31 -8.32 0.18
N GLU A 104 -9.18 -9.16 0.74
CA GLU A 104 -10.62 -8.99 0.56
C GLU A 104 -11.07 -7.60 1.07
N PRO A 105 -11.93 -6.86 0.34
CA PRO A 105 -12.71 -7.33 -0.82
C PRO A 105 -12.07 -7.09 -2.21
N LEU A 106 -10.91 -6.44 -2.30
CA LEU A 106 -10.30 -6.06 -3.59
C LEU A 106 -9.38 -7.14 -4.18
N GLY A 107 -8.86 -8.02 -3.34
CA GLY A 107 -8.00 -9.14 -3.72
C GLY A 107 -6.63 -8.71 -4.23
N VAL A 108 -6.04 -9.55 -5.07
CA VAL A 108 -4.75 -9.29 -5.72
C VAL A 108 -4.99 -8.69 -7.11
N LEU A 109 -4.43 -7.51 -7.34
CA LEU A 109 -4.50 -6.77 -8.59
C LEU A 109 -3.13 -6.80 -9.27
N THR A 110 -3.12 -6.96 -10.59
CA THR A 110 -1.88 -7.03 -11.38
C THR A 110 -1.94 -6.05 -12.54
N GLY A 111 -0.92 -5.22 -12.63
CA GLY A 111 -0.78 -4.14 -13.59
C GLY A 111 -1.46 -2.85 -13.14
N LEU A 112 -0.85 -1.71 -13.52
CA LEU A 112 -1.34 -0.38 -13.18
C LEU A 112 -2.82 -0.15 -13.57
N PRO A 113 -3.29 -0.56 -14.78
CA PRO A 113 -4.70 -0.35 -15.15
C PRO A 113 -5.70 -1.04 -14.21
N ALA A 114 -5.37 -2.23 -13.71
CA ALA A 114 -6.23 -2.97 -12.79
C ALA A 114 -6.32 -2.26 -11.42
N VAL A 115 -5.18 -1.77 -10.92
CA VAL A 115 -5.10 -0.98 -9.68
C VAL A 115 -5.91 0.30 -9.79
N VAL A 116 -5.71 1.08 -10.88
CA VAL A 116 -6.45 2.32 -11.13
C VAL A 116 -7.96 2.06 -11.16
N SER A 117 -8.41 1.08 -11.94
CA SER A 117 -9.84 0.79 -12.08
C SER A 117 -10.49 0.36 -10.77
N ALA A 118 -9.80 -0.46 -9.97
CA ALA A 118 -10.29 -0.91 -8.67
C ALA A 118 -10.38 0.24 -7.66
N LEU A 119 -9.36 1.10 -7.59
CA LEU A 119 -9.36 2.27 -6.70
C LEU A 119 -10.40 3.31 -7.10
N GLU A 120 -10.52 3.60 -8.39
CA GLU A 120 -11.54 4.52 -8.91
C GLU A 120 -12.94 4.04 -8.56
N SER A 121 -13.25 2.77 -8.81
CA SER A 121 -14.55 2.19 -8.48
C SER A 121 -14.82 2.15 -6.98
N SER A 122 -13.85 1.71 -6.18
CA SER A 122 -14.04 1.53 -4.73
C SER A 122 -14.13 2.85 -3.97
N LEU A 123 -13.45 3.89 -4.47
CA LEU A 123 -13.41 5.20 -3.83
C LEU A 123 -14.42 6.19 -4.42
N SER A 124 -15.17 5.82 -5.47
CA SER A 124 -16.23 6.66 -6.03
C SER A 124 -17.29 7.14 -5.01
N PRO A 125 -17.79 6.31 -4.06
CA PRO A 125 -18.86 6.73 -3.14
C PRO A 125 -18.38 7.53 -1.92
N VAL A 126 -17.09 7.84 -1.83
CA VAL A 126 -16.47 8.39 -0.60
C VAL A 126 -15.46 9.50 -0.91
N GLY A 127 -15.45 10.55 -0.09
CA GLY A 127 -14.25 11.37 0.07
C GLY A 127 -13.25 10.62 0.95
N THR A 128 -11.95 10.78 0.73
CA THR A 128 -10.95 10.07 1.55
C THR A 128 -9.86 10.98 2.07
N GLN A 129 -9.25 10.56 3.17
CA GLN A 129 -8.01 11.12 3.68
C GLN A 129 -7.12 9.98 4.14
N HIS A 130 -6.00 9.77 3.44
CA HIS A 130 -5.00 8.78 3.78
C HIS A 130 -3.78 9.47 4.40
N ALA A 131 -3.34 8.97 5.56
CA ALA A 131 -2.15 9.45 6.25
C ALA A 131 -1.14 8.32 6.34
N PHE A 132 -0.02 8.48 5.63
CA PHE A 132 1.16 7.63 5.80
C PHE A 132 2.00 8.20 6.94
N SER A 133 2.39 7.36 7.88
CA SER A 133 3.05 7.77 9.11
C SER A 133 4.44 7.13 9.22
N THR A 134 4.71 6.36 10.27
CA THR A 134 6.01 5.72 10.49
C THR A 134 6.40 4.92 9.25
N GLN A 135 7.61 5.22 8.75
CA GLN A 135 8.20 4.59 7.59
C GLN A 135 9.58 4.05 7.94
N VAL A 136 9.86 2.84 7.47
CA VAL A 136 11.19 2.24 7.46
C VAL A 136 11.51 1.90 6.02
N ILE A 137 12.66 2.34 5.54
CA ILE A 137 13.11 2.13 4.17
C ILE A 137 14.47 1.44 4.23
N GLU A 138 14.59 0.34 3.49
CA GLU A 138 15.78 -0.49 3.40
C GLU A 138 16.27 -0.56 1.95
N ILE A 139 17.41 0.06 1.68
CA ILE A 139 18.13 -0.01 0.41
C ILE A 139 19.17 -1.11 0.55
N LEU A 140 18.79 -2.30 0.12
CA LEU A 140 19.68 -3.45 -0.04
C LEU A 140 20.32 -3.38 -1.43
N ALA A 141 21.37 -4.17 -1.69
CA ALA A 141 22.17 -4.05 -2.90
C ALA A 141 21.40 -4.40 -4.19
N GLY A 142 20.63 -3.43 -4.71
CA GLY A 142 19.78 -3.55 -5.90
C GLY A 142 18.28 -3.63 -5.62
N GLU A 143 17.86 -3.70 -4.35
CA GLU A 143 16.47 -3.85 -3.94
C GLU A 143 16.13 -2.82 -2.86
N VAL A 144 14.90 -2.30 -2.89
CA VAL A 144 14.45 -1.29 -1.95
C VAL A 144 13.18 -1.81 -1.30
N GLU A 145 13.23 -2.10 0.00
CA GLU A 145 12.04 -2.44 0.75
C GLU A 145 11.56 -1.24 1.56
N ALA A 146 10.26 -0.95 1.55
CA ALA A 146 9.64 0.08 2.37
C ALA A 146 8.49 -0.49 3.19
N ARG A 147 8.43 -0.11 4.47
CA ARG A 147 7.34 -0.49 5.38
C ARG A 147 6.71 0.77 5.91
N THR A 148 5.43 0.95 5.62
CA THR A 148 4.71 2.20 5.93
C THR A 148 3.44 1.92 6.69
N TYR A 149 3.27 2.50 7.88
CA TYR A 149 1.96 2.52 8.52
C TYR A 149 1.05 3.53 7.85
N TYR A 150 -0.20 3.14 7.67
CA TYR A 150 -1.22 4.03 7.16
C TYR A 150 -2.46 4.05 8.06
N THR A 151 -3.11 5.20 8.09
CA THR A 151 -4.49 5.34 8.52
C THR A 151 -5.28 5.99 7.39
N ALA A 152 -6.55 5.64 7.25
CA ALA A 152 -7.42 6.25 6.27
C ALA A 152 -8.80 6.53 6.85
N SER A 153 -9.35 7.68 6.49
CA SER A 153 -10.76 8.03 6.76
C SER A 153 -11.50 8.09 5.44
N HIS A 154 -12.63 7.39 5.34
CA HIS A 154 -13.52 7.38 4.18
C HIS A 154 -14.84 8.03 4.60
N PHE A 155 -15.08 9.22 4.09
CA PHE A 155 -16.26 10.04 4.36
C PHE A 155 -17.33 9.72 3.33
N GLY A 156 -18.42 9.09 3.76
CA GLY A 156 -19.51 8.69 2.89
C GLY A 156 -20.17 9.87 2.16
N GLN A 157 -20.52 9.64 0.90
CA GLN A 157 -21.28 10.57 0.06
C GLN A 157 -22.61 9.94 -0.36
N GLY A 158 -23.54 10.78 -0.85
CA GLY A 158 -24.87 10.31 -1.29
C GLY A 158 -25.61 9.57 -0.18
N ASP A 159 -26.00 8.32 -0.44
CA ASP A 159 -26.70 7.44 0.51
C ASP A 159 -25.88 7.13 1.78
N TYR A 160 -24.57 7.36 1.74
CA TYR A 160 -23.65 7.15 2.87
C TYR A 160 -23.30 8.46 3.61
N TYR A 161 -23.94 9.58 3.27
CA TYR A 161 -23.62 10.88 3.87
C TYR A 161 -23.69 10.84 5.41
N GLY A 162 -22.70 11.44 6.05
CA GLY A 162 -22.57 11.47 7.52
C GLY A 162 -21.98 10.20 8.14
N GLN A 163 -21.73 9.16 7.34
CA GLN A 163 -21.01 7.96 7.78
C GLN A 163 -19.50 8.15 7.53
N VAL A 164 -18.70 7.60 8.44
CA VAL A 164 -17.24 7.56 8.29
C VAL A 164 -16.76 6.15 8.57
N LEU A 165 -15.93 5.64 7.68
CA LEU A 165 -15.22 4.39 7.84
C LEU A 165 -13.74 4.70 8.04
N TYR A 166 -13.13 4.01 9.00
CA TYR A 166 -11.69 4.13 9.26
C TYR A 166 -11.00 2.85 8.84
N ALA A 167 -9.81 2.99 8.25
CA ALA A 167 -8.92 1.88 7.93
C ALA A 167 -7.56 2.13 8.57
N TYR A 168 -6.92 1.05 8.99
CA TYR A 168 -5.59 1.05 9.59
C TYR A 168 -4.83 -0.15 9.05
N GLY A 169 -3.53 0.00 8.87
CA GLY A 169 -2.69 -1.13 8.53
C GLY A 169 -1.27 -0.71 8.19
N GLN A 170 -0.61 -1.59 7.46
CA GLN A 170 0.73 -1.36 6.94
C GLN A 170 0.80 -1.72 5.46
N TYR A 171 1.71 -1.05 4.77
CA TYR A 171 2.22 -1.41 3.45
C TYR A 171 3.62 -1.97 3.56
N GLN A 172 3.87 -3.07 2.85
CA GLN A 172 5.21 -3.66 2.69
C GLN A 172 5.54 -3.72 1.21
N ASP A 173 6.40 -2.81 0.79
CA ASP A 173 6.74 -2.58 -0.60
C ASP A 173 8.19 -3.01 -0.85
N ASP A 174 8.48 -3.45 -2.07
CA ASP A 174 9.77 -3.83 -2.63
C ASP A 174 10.04 -3.13 -3.98
#